data_AF-A0A2K3L836-F1
#
_entry.id   AF-A0A2K3L836-F1
#
_cell.length_a   1.000
_cell.length_b   1.000
_cell.length_c   1.000
_cell.angle_alpha   90.00
_cell.angle_beta   90.00
_cell.angle_gamma   90.00
#
_symmetry.space_group_name_H-M   'P 1'
#
loop_
_entity.id
_entity.type
_entity.pdbx_description
1 polymer ?
#
loop_
_entity_poly.entity_id
_entity_poly.type
_entity_poly.pdbx_seq_one_letter_code
_entity_poly.pdbx_strand_id
1 'polypeptide(L)'
;MDAANVHTYVRRITMFEIYATDVRYDDNQLWVIKFRGRAFLWHQVRCMVAVLFLIGKGLESPDVIDKLLDTNKIPRKPQYIMASEVPLVLQSCDFENIKFMCSTDSGKTLHAHLVNECQSYQLQAAIFQEAILNCGPQLHGAANMFSRINFQ
;
A
#
# COMPACT_ATOMS: atom_id res chain seq x y z
N MET A 1 10.28 -15.35 -12.58
CA MET A 1 11.49 -15.34 -11.72
C MET A 1 11.96 -16.77 -11.61
N ASP A 2 13.18 -17.08 -12.08
CA ASP A 2 13.70 -18.45 -12.07
C ASP A 2 13.97 -18.89 -10.63
N ALA A 3 13.02 -19.62 -10.04
CA ALA A 3 13.19 -20.27 -8.74
C ALA A 3 14.40 -21.21 -8.72
N ALA A 4 14.87 -21.66 -9.89
CA ALA A 4 16.06 -22.48 -10.08
C ALA A 4 17.37 -21.82 -9.58
N ASN A 5 17.44 -20.48 -9.56
CA ASN A 5 18.65 -19.75 -9.15
C ASN A 5 18.59 -19.23 -7.69
N VAL A 6 17.57 -19.63 -6.90
CA VAL A 6 17.46 -19.22 -5.50
C VAL A 6 18.08 -20.27 -4.59
N HIS A 7 19.36 -20.11 -4.27
CA HIS A 7 20.11 -21.06 -3.43
C HIS A 7 19.88 -20.88 -1.92
N THR A 8 19.19 -19.81 -1.51
CA THR A 8 18.93 -19.51 -0.09
C THR A 8 17.62 -18.76 0.06
N TYR A 9 16.81 -19.12 1.07
CA TYR A 9 15.54 -18.46 1.41
C TYR A 9 15.65 -17.52 2.62
N VAL A 10 16.78 -17.52 3.32
CA VAL A 10 17.06 -16.59 4.41
C VAL A 10 17.28 -15.19 3.83
N ARG A 11 16.57 -14.20 4.37
CA ARG A 11 16.70 -12.78 4.00
C ARG A 11 16.93 -11.96 5.26
N ARG A 12 17.67 -10.86 5.11
CA ARG A 12 17.99 -9.95 6.23
C ARG A 12 17.30 -8.61 5.99
N ILE A 13 16.38 -8.30 6.90
CA ILE A 13 15.80 -6.97 7.05
C ILE A 13 16.70 -6.20 8.03
N THR A 14 17.15 -5.03 7.62
CA THR A 14 18.06 -4.18 8.39
C THR A 14 17.35 -3.01 9.06
N MET A 15 16.13 -2.69 8.59
CA MET A 15 15.30 -1.63 9.16
C MET A 15 13.84 -1.95 8.87
N PHE A 16 12.99 -1.68 9.86
CA PHE A 16 11.55 -1.78 9.78
C PHE A 16 10.95 -0.64 10.59
N GLU A 17 10.12 0.19 9.96
CA GLU A 17 9.49 1.34 10.60
C GLU A 17 8.01 1.37 10.21
N ILE A 18 7.17 1.80 11.16
CA ILE A 18 5.77 2.11 10.91
C ILE A 18 5.54 3.52 11.45
N TYR A 19 5.03 4.43 10.61
CA TYR A 19 4.75 5.79 11.02
C TYR A 19 3.54 6.37 10.28
N ALA A 20 2.84 7.28 10.95
CA ALA A 20 1.74 8.02 10.36
C ALA A 20 2.28 9.19 9.53
N THR A 21 1.57 9.54 8.46
CA THR A 21 1.83 10.74 7.66
C THR A 21 0.81 11.82 7.97
N ASP A 22 1.10 13.06 7.56
CA ASP A 22 0.15 14.16 7.69
C ASP A 22 -1.01 14.07 6.67
N VAL A 23 -0.92 13.16 5.69
CA VAL A 23 -1.95 12.94 4.68
C VAL A 23 -3.13 12.19 5.32
N ARG A 24 -4.33 12.75 5.16
CA ARG A 24 -5.59 12.18 5.63
C ARG A 24 -6.62 12.18 4.52
N TYR A 25 -7.45 11.15 4.51
CA TYR A 25 -8.66 11.08 3.69
C TYR A 25 -9.82 10.84 4.63
N ASP A 26 -10.66 11.87 4.82
CA ASP A 26 -11.69 11.90 5.86
C ASP A 26 -11.06 11.62 7.24
N ASP A 27 -11.65 10.73 8.05
CA ASP A 27 -11.11 10.31 9.35
C ASP A 27 -9.94 9.30 9.26
N ASN A 28 -9.55 8.89 8.04
CA ASN A 28 -8.50 7.89 7.84
C ASN A 28 -7.13 8.54 7.60
N GLN A 29 -6.23 8.38 8.56
CA GLN A 29 -4.82 8.78 8.42
C GLN A 29 -4.03 7.77 7.60
N LEU A 30 -3.19 8.25 6.68
CA LEU A 30 -2.30 7.41 5.90
C LEU A 30 -1.09 7.00 6.76
N TRP A 31 -0.84 5.69 6.80
CA TRP A 31 0.32 5.10 7.46
C TRP A 31 1.30 4.51 6.44
N VAL A 32 2.59 4.61 6.75
CA VAL A 32 3.67 4.04 5.94
C VAL A 32 4.34 2.93 6.74
N ILE A 33 4.49 1.77 6.10
CA ILE A 33 5.35 0.68 6.57
C ILE A 33 6.59 0.66 5.69
N LYS A 34 7.74 0.96 6.28
CA LYS A 34 9.02 1.06 5.57
C LYS A 34 9.91 -0.12 5.90
N PHE A 35 10.41 -0.79 4.86
CA PHE A 35 11.35 -1.90 4.97
C PHE A 35 12.67 -1.52 4.32
N ARG A 36 13.79 -1.90 4.95
CA ARG A 36 15.10 -1.95 4.29
C ARG A 36 15.68 -3.34 4.49
N GLY A 37 16.23 -3.91 3.42
CA GLY A 37 16.87 -5.21 3.48
C GLY A 37 17.82 -5.38 2.30
N ARG A 38 18.66 -6.41 2.36
CA ARG A 38 19.65 -6.69 1.29
C ARG A 38 18.99 -7.16 0.00
N ALA A 39 17.93 -7.96 0.14
CA ALA A 39 17.12 -8.49 -0.93
C ALA A 39 15.80 -9.00 -0.36
N PHE A 40 14.79 -9.14 -1.22
CA PHE A 40 13.50 -9.72 -0.88
C PHE A 40 13.20 -10.90 -1.81
N LEU A 41 12.53 -11.93 -1.29
CA LEU A 41 11.96 -12.99 -2.11
C LEU A 41 10.73 -12.47 -2.88
N TRP A 42 10.35 -13.19 -3.92
CA TRP A 42 9.12 -12.92 -4.67
C TRP A 42 7.92 -12.82 -3.72
N HIS A 43 7.19 -11.70 -3.81
CA HIS A 43 6.07 -11.33 -2.94
C HIS A 43 6.33 -11.26 -1.43
N GLN A 44 7.58 -11.34 -0.94
CA GLN A 44 7.88 -11.40 0.49
C GLN A 44 7.27 -10.26 1.28
N VAL A 45 7.48 -9.01 0.84
CA VAL A 45 7.00 -7.81 1.52
C VAL A 45 5.47 -7.82 1.61
N ARG A 46 4.78 -8.13 0.51
CA ARG A 46 3.30 -8.18 0.48
C ARG A 46 2.74 -9.23 1.42
N CYS A 47 3.44 -10.36 1.57
CA CYS A 47 3.03 -11.41 2.52
C CYS A 47 3.27 -11.02 3.97
N MET A 48 4.40 -10.38 4.27
CA MET A 48 4.64 -9.85 5.62
C MET A 48 3.59 -8.82 6.01
N VAL A 49 3.30 -7.87 5.12
CA VAL A 49 2.29 -6.83 5.35
C VAL A 49 0.89 -7.42 5.51
N ALA A 50 0.53 -8.46 4.75
CA ALA A 50 -0.75 -9.15 4.92
C ALA A 50 -0.93 -9.71 6.35
N VAL A 51 0.08 -10.40 6.88
CA VAL A 51 0.04 -10.96 8.24
C VAL A 51 -0.04 -9.83 9.28
N LEU A 52 0.75 -8.75 9.11
CA LEU A 52 0.69 -7.59 10.00
C LEU A 52 -0.69 -6.94 10.01
N PHE A 53 -1.37 -6.85 8.87
CA PHE A 53 -2.75 -6.35 8.81
C PHE A 53 -3.75 -7.28 9.50
N LEU A 54 -3.58 -8.60 9.40
CA LEU A 54 -4.44 -9.55 10.11
C LEU A 54 -4.28 -9.41 11.63
N ILE A 55 -3.04 -9.27 12.11
CA ILE A 55 -2.76 -9.00 13.53
C ILE A 55 -3.37 -7.66 13.96
N GLY A 56 -3.16 -6.59 13.19
CA GLY A 56 -3.71 -5.26 13.50
C GLY A 56 -5.24 -5.22 13.51
N LYS A 57 -5.90 -6.12 12.77
CA LYS A 57 -7.37 -6.31 12.79
C LYS A 57 -7.86 -7.26 13.88
N GLY A 58 -6.97 -7.88 14.65
CA GLY A 58 -7.30 -8.88 15.67
C GLY A 58 -7.77 -10.24 15.10
N LEU A 59 -7.50 -10.50 13.81
CA LEU A 59 -7.86 -11.76 13.15
C LEU A 59 -6.79 -12.85 13.32
N GLU A 60 -5.58 -12.46 13.74
CA GLU A 60 -4.48 -13.36 14.07
C GLU A 60 -3.80 -12.89 15.37
N SER A 61 -3.29 -13.83 16.17
CA SER A 61 -2.45 -13.50 17.33
C SER A 61 -1.05 -13.09 16.87
N PRO A 62 -0.37 -12.14 17.55
CA PRO A 62 1.05 -11.85 17.30
C PRO A 62 1.96 -13.09 17.29
N ASP A 63 1.62 -14.13 18.09
CA ASP A 63 2.36 -15.40 18.15
C ASP A 63 2.44 -16.15 16.81
N VAL A 64 1.57 -15.78 15.85
CA VAL A 64 1.62 -16.34 14.50
C VAL A 64 2.96 -16.07 13.82
N ILE A 65 3.62 -14.95 14.12
CA ILE A 65 4.91 -14.59 13.53
C ILE A 65 5.96 -15.65 13.88
N ASP A 66 6.07 -16.02 15.17
CA ASP A 66 7.04 -17.03 15.62
C ASP A 66 6.78 -18.39 14.99
N LYS A 67 5.50 -18.76 14.85
CA LYS A 67 5.09 -20.01 14.17
C LYS A 67 5.50 -19.99 12.69
N LEU A 68 5.29 -18.88 12.00
CA LEU A 68 5.61 -18.73 10.57
C LEU A 68 7.11 -18.70 10.29
N LEU A 69 7.92 -18.23 11.24
CA LEU A 69 9.38 -18.22 11.14
C LEU A 69 10.00 -19.59 11.47
N ASP A 70 9.27 -20.46 12.19
CA ASP A 70 9.67 -21.84 12.47
C ASP A 70 9.40 -22.76 11.26
N THR A 71 10.35 -22.76 10.32
CA THR A 71 10.28 -23.59 9.11
C THR A 71 10.34 -25.10 9.37
N ASN A 72 10.72 -25.55 10.56
CA ASN A 72 10.66 -26.98 10.93
C ASN A 72 9.21 -27.39 11.23
N LYS A 73 8.43 -26.49 11.85
CA LYS A 73 7.02 -26.73 12.17
C LYS A 73 6.08 -26.41 11.01
N ILE A 74 6.38 -25.35 10.26
CA ILE A 74 5.60 -24.90 9.11
C ILE A 74 6.49 -25.00 7.85
N PRO A 75 6.58 -26.19 7.23
CA PRO A 75 7.49 -26.41 6.09
C PRO A 75 7.01 -25.72 4.81
N ARG A 76 5.77 -25.25 4.78
CA ARG A 76 5.16 -24.60 3.60
C ARG A 76 4.51 -23.29 4.00
N LYS A 77 4.67 -22.30 3.14
CA LYS A 77 4.04 -20.99 3.27
C LYS A 77 2.50 -21.13 3.34
N PRO A 78 1.86 -20.61 4.40
CA PRO A 78 0.40 -20.55 4.47
C PRO A 78 -0.20 -19.63 3.41
N GLN A 79 -1.43 -19.92 3.01
CA GLN A 79 -2.14 -19.22 1.93
C GLN A 79 -2.88 -17.99 2.46
N TYR A 80 -2.14 -16.95 2.86
CA TYR A 80 -2.71 -15.63 3.14
C TYR A 80 -2.96 -14.86 1.84
N ILE A 81 -4.10 -14.15 1.77
CA ILE A 81 -4.34 -13.18 0.70
C ILE A 81 -3.26 -12.10 0.79
N MET A 82 -2.48 -11.93 -0.27
CA MET A 82 -1.40 -10.95 -0.29
C MET A 82 -1.97 -9.53 -0.18
N ALA A 83 -1.23 -8.65 0.50
CA ALA A 83 -1.54 -7.22 0.49
C ALA A 83 -1.57 -6.70 -0.96
N SER A 84 -2.35 -5.66 -1.23
CA SER A 84 -2.39 -5.01 -2.55
C SER A 84 -0.97 -4.64 -3.00
N GLU A 85 -0.70 -4.71 -4.31
CA GLU A 85 0.55 -4.25 -4.89
C GLU A 85 0.60 -2.75 -5.12
N VAL A 86 -0.56 -2.11 -5.28
CA VAL A 86 -0.69 -0.68 -5.53
C VAL A 86 0.12 0.18 -4.53
N PRO A 87 0.10 -0.05 -3.21
CA PRO A 87 0.86 0.76 -2.26
C PRO A 87 2.35 0.41 -2.16
N LEU A 88 2.84 -0.61 -2.86
CA LEU A 88 4.22 -1.06 -2.74
C LEU A 88 5.14 -0.24 -3.66
N VAL A 89 5.89 0.70 -3.07
CA VAL A 89 6.81 1.57 -3.81
C VAL A 89 8.26 1.26 -3.44
N LEU A 90 9.11 1.04 -4.45
CA LEU A 90 10.55 0.98 -4.27
C LEU A 90 11.09 2.41 -4.10
N GLN A 91 11.46 2.78 -2.88
CA GLN A 91 11.93 4.13 -2.58
C GLN A 91 13.37 4.38 -3.04
N SER A 92 14.29 3.48 -2.68
CA SER A 92 15.71 3.64 -2.98
C SER A 92 16.42 2.29 -2.99
N CYS A 93 17.56 2.24 -3.67
CA CYS A 93 18.52 1.15 -3.60
C CYS A 93 19.88 1.72 -3.23
N ASP A 94 20.60 1.04 -2.34
CA ASP A 94 21.93 1.45 -1.90
C ASP A 94 22.96 0.42 -2.34
N PHE A 95 24.08 0.89 -2.85
CA PHE A 95 25.21 0.06 -3.26
C PHE A 95 26.49 0.71 -2.76
N GLU A 96 27.38 -0.11 -2.21
CA GLU A 96 28.69 0.37 -1.76
C GLU A 96 29.48 0.91 -2.95
N ASN A 97 30.05 2.11 -2.79
CA ASN A 97 30.89 2.78 -3.77
C ASN A 97 30.23 3.09 -5.13
N ILE A 98 28.90 2.99 -5.22
CA ILE A 98 28.15 3.35 -6.42
C ILE A 98 27.21 4.51 -6.07
N LYS A 99 27.40 5.63 -6.75
CA LYS A 99 26.49 6.77 -6.67
C LYS A 99 25.59 6.77 -7.90
N PHE A 100 24.30 6.53 -7.69
CA PHE A 100 23.34 6.72 -8.77
C PHE A 100 23.29 8.18 -9.19
N MET A 101 23.35 8.41 -10.49
CA MET A 101 23.10 9.71 -11.09
C MET A 101 21.71 9.67 -11.70
N CYS A 102 20.81 10.50 -11.20
CA CYS A 102 19.51 10.75 -11.82
C CYS A 102 19.62 12.07 -12.58
N SER A 103 19.31 12.07 -13.88
CA SER A 103 19.24 13.32 -14.62
C SER A 103 18.04 14.12 -14.15
N THR A 104 18.13 15.44 -14.27
CA THR A 104 17.00 16.34 -13.97
C THR A 104 15.76 15.96 -14.77
N ASP A 105 15.93 15.53 -16.02
CA ASP A 105 14.82 15.13 -16.89
C ASP A 105 14.15 13.84 -16.42
N SER A 106 14.92 12.82 -16.02
CA SER A 106 14.35 11.59 -15.44
C SER A 106 13.56 11.87 -14.17
N GLY A 107 14.06 12.76 -13.30
CA GLY A 107 13.32 13.19 -12.09
C GLY A 107 12.01 13.89 -12.44
N LYS A 108 12.02 14.80 -13.42
CA LYS A 108 10.82 15.49 -13.91
C LYS A 108 9.82 14.51 -14.52
N THR A 109 10.28 13.54 -15.32
CA THR A 109 9.41 12.52 -15.92
C THR A 109 8.75 11.65 -14.86
N LEU A 110 9.49 11.19 -13.84
CA LEU A 110 8.92 10.43 -12.74
C LEU A 110 7.89 11.25 -11.95
N HIS A 111 8.21 12.51 -11.63
CA HIS A 111 7.28 13.40 -10.96
C HIS A 111 5.99 13.60 -11.78
N ALA A 112 6.12 13.90 -13.07
CA ALA A 112 4.97 14.05 -13.97
C ALA A 112 4.12 12.78 -14.05
N HIS A 113 4.76 11.60 -14.10
CA HIS A 113 4.05 10.32 -14.07
C HIS A 113 3.24 10.15 -12.78
N LEU A 114 3.83 10.39 -11.60
CA LEU A 114 3.12 10.28 -10.33
C LEU A 114 1.97 11.29 -10.21
N VAL A 115 2.15 12.51 -10.72
CA VAL A 115 1.08 13.52 -10.79
C VAL A 115 -0.07 13.03 -11.67
N ASN A 116 0.23 12.46 -12.85
CA ASN A 116 -0.80 11.95 -13.76
C ASN A 116 -1.56 10.76 -13.18
N GLU A 117 -0.89 9.84 -12.47
CA GLU A 117 -1.55 8.75 -11.74
C GLU A 117 -2.48 9.30 -10.65
N CYS A 118 -2.00 10.27 -9.87
CA CYS A 118 -2.81 10.93 -8.84
C CYS A 118 -4.07 11.58 -9.42
N GLN A 119 -3.92 12.34 -10.52
CA GLN A 119 -5.04 12.98 -11.21
C GLN A 119 -6.05 11.96 -11.74
N SER A 120 -5.57 10.82 -12.26
CA SER A 120 -6.43 9.76 -12.79
C SER A 120 -7.29 9.16 -11.68
N TYR A 121 -6.71 8.87 -10.51
CA TYR A 121 -7.46 8.40 -9.34
C TYR A 121 -8.40 9.47 -8.78
N GLN A 122 -8.00 10.75 -8.77
CA GLN A 122 -8.88 11.85 -8.36
C GLN A 122 -10.10 12.00 -9.27
N LEU A 123 -9.92 11.85 -10.59
CA LEU A 123 -11.02 11.89 -11.54
C LEU A 123 -11.98 10.72 -11.32
N GLN A 124 -11.46 9.51 -11.14
CA GLN A 124 -12.28 8.33 -10.81
C GLN A 124 -13.06 8.56 -9.51
N ALA A 125 -12.40 9.06 -8.46
CA ALA A 125 -13.05 9.37 -7.20
C ALA A 125 -14.15 10.44 -7.38
N ALA A 126 -13.89 11.50 -8.15
CA ALA A 126 -14.87 12.55 -8.43
C ALA A 126 -16.12 12.03 -9.16
N ILE A 127 -15.94 11.13 -10.15
CA ILE A 127 -17.07 10.46 -10.85
C ILE A 127 -17.92 9.69 -9.85
N PHE A 128 -17.32 8.88 -8.98
CA PHE A 128 -18.07 8.13 -7.97
C PHE A 128 -18.70 9.04 -6.91
N GLN A 129 -18.03 10.14 -6.54
CA GLN A 129 -18.58 11.11 -5.61
C GLN A 129 -19.86 11.75 -6.17
N GLU A 130 -19.84 12.15 -7.44
CA GLU A 130 -21.03 12.66 -8.14
C GLU A 130 -22.12 11.59 -8.23
N ALA A 131 -21.77 10.33 -8.52
CA ALA A 131 -22.74 9.23 -8.53
C ALA A 131 -23.39 9.03 -7.14
N ILE A 132 -22.61 9.11 -6.06
CA ILE A 132 -23.11 9.02 -4.68
C ILE A 132 -24.10 10.16 -4.38
N LEU A 133 -23.80 11.39 -4.80
CA LEU A 133 -24.69 12.54 -4.62
C LEU A 133 -26.03 12.39 -5.37
N ASN A 134 -26.02 11.69 -6.50
CA ASN A 134 -27.19 11.50 -7.36
C ASN A 134 -27.95 10.17 -7.10
N CYS A 135 -27.42 9.25 -6.29
CA CYS A 135 -28.16 8.08 -5.83
C CYS A 135 -29.16 8.46 -4.71
N GLY A 136 -30.46 8.29 -4.92
CA GLY A 136 -31.51 8.49 -3.87
C GLY A 136 -32.41 7.25 -3.63
N PRO A 137 -33.18 7.14 -2.51
CA PRO A 137 -33.37 8.07 -1.38
C PRO A 137 -32.91 7.61 0.05
N GLN A 138 -32.38 8.57 0.83
CA GLN A 138 -32.64 8.97 2.25
C GLN A 138 -32.52 7.96 3.44
N LEU A 139 -31.57 8.23 4.35
CA LEU A 139 -31.60 7.83 5.78
C LEU A 139 -31.84 9.05 6.69
N HIS A 140 -32.94 9.78 6.52
CA HIS A 140 -33.76 10.31 7.63
C HIS A 140 -34.88 11.18 7.05
N GLY A 141 -36.11 10.91 7.51
CA GLY A 141 -37.23 11.78 7.27
C GLY A 141 -37.06 13.16 7.90
N ALA A 142 -37.84 14.09 7.33
CA ALA A 142 -38.14 15.45 7.78
C ALA A 142 -37.21 16.59 7.31
N ALA A 143 -37.76 17.33 6.33
CA ALA A 143 -37.78 18.79 6.24
C ALA A 143 -36.44 19.54 6.12
N ASN A 144 -36.08 19.97 4.91
CA ASN A 144 -36.43 21.32 4.44
C ASN A 144 -35.89 21.59 3.02
N MET A 145 -36.82 21.89 2.14
CA MET A 145 -36.82 22.97 1.15
C MET A 145 -35.51 23.79 1.05
N PHE A 146 -34.78 23.68 -0.06
CA PHE A 146 -34.27 24.86 -0.75
C PHE A 146 -34.21 24.64 -2.26
N SER A 147 -34.71 25.65 -2.94
CA SER A 147 -35.02 25.78 -4.35
C SER A 147 -33.78 25.91 -5.25
N ARG A 148 -33.89 25.28 -6.44
CA ARG A 148 -33.46 25.73 -7.78
C ARG A 148 -32.27 26.69 -7.90
N ILE A 149 -31.37 26.36 -8.83
CA ILE A 149 -30.82 27.35 -9.77
C ILE A 149 -30.94 26.81 -11.21
N ASN A 150 -31.60 27.61 -12.05
CA ASN A 150 -31.74 27.46 -13.49
C ASN A 150 -30.47 27.96 -14.20
N PHE A 151 -30.06 27.30 -15.28
CA PHE A 151 -29.10 27.85 -16.24
C PHE A 151 -29.81 28.85 -17.17
N GLN A 152 -29.23 30.05 -17.30
CA GLN A 152 -29.35 30.91 -18.48
C GLN A 152 -28.13 30.69 -19.37
#